data_AF-A0A7Y2ENN3-F1
#
_entry.id   AF-A0A7Y2ENN3-F1
#
_cell.length_a   1.000
_cell.length_b   1.000
_cell.length_c   1.000
_cell.angle_alpha   90.00
_cell.angle_beta   90.00
_cell.angle_gamma   90.00
#
_symmetry.space_group_name_H-M   'P 1'
#
loop_
_entity.id
_entity.type
_entity.pdbx_description
1 polymer ?
#
loop_
_entity_poly.entity_id
_entity_poly.type
_entity_poly.pdbx_seq_one_letter_code
_entity_poly.pdbx_strand_id
1 'polypeptide(L)'
;MYWAVVAIFLVQWLAFIPAYIFQTERYYDLTGSLTYITVTLLALLLSGATADPRSLVLTGCVLLWAARLGSFLFRRILADGSDSRFDRIKPSFALFLRTWT
;
A
#
# COMPACT_ATOMS: atom_id res chain seq x y z
N MET A 1 -11.10 -16.07 2.03
CA MET A 1 -9.87 -15.45 2.56
C MET A 1 -8.77 -15.32 1.49
N TYR A 2 -8.48 -16.36 0.71
CA TYR A 2 -7.52 -16.32 -0.41
C TYR A 2 -7.85 -15.30 -1.52
N TRP A 3 -9.14 -15.04 -1.78
CA TRP A 3 -9.57 -14.02 -2.75
C TRP A 3 -9.08 -12.60 -2.43
N ALA A 4 -8.97 -12.25 -1.14
CA ALA A 4 -8.46 -10.94 -0.73
C ALA A 4 -6.99 -10.78 -1.09
N VAL A 5 -6.20 -11.85 -0.97
CA VAL A 5 -4.78 -11.86 -1.35
C VAL A 5 -4.63 -11.64 -2.85
N VAL A 6 -5.41 -12.34 -3.67
CA VAL A 6 -5.40 -12.14 -5.13
C VAL A 6 -5.78 -10.71 -5.48
N ALA A 7 -6.82 -10.15 -4.86
CA ALA A 7 -7.23 -8.77 -5.08
C ALA A 7 -6.14 -7.75 -4.72
N ILE A 8 -5.39 -7.98 -3.63
CA ILE A 8 -4.25 -7.16 -3.22
C ILE A 8 -3.19 -7.14 -4.31
N PHE A 9 -2.76 -8.30 -4.79
CA PHE A 9 -1.76 -8.38 -5.87
C PHE A 9 -2.24 -7.71 -7.15
N LEU A 10 -3.51 -7.88 -7.52
CA LEU A 10 -4.08 -7.20 -8.68
C LEU A 10 -4.06 -5.68 -8.54
N VAL A 11 -4.43 -5.14 -7.37
CA VAL A 11 -4.36 -3.69 -7.11
C VAL A 11 -2.93 -3.18 -7.21
N GLN A 12 -1.97 -3.92 -6.64
CA GLN A 12 -0.55 -3.54 -6.69
C GLN A 12 -0.01 -3.57 -8.13
N TRP A 13 -0.34 -4.59 -8.92
CA TRP A 13 0.07 -4.68 -10.32
C TRP A 13 -0.60 -3.63 -11.20
N LEU A 14 -1.87 -3.30 -10.94
CA LEU A 14 -2.56 -2.21 -11.64
C LEU A 14 -1.92 -0.85 -11.34
N ALA A 15 -1.48 -0.62 -10.10
CA ALA A 15 -0.76 0.60 -9.73
C ALA A 15 0.69 0.63 -10.26
N PHE A 16 1.33 -0.55 -10.39
CA PHE A 16 2.65 -0.69 -10.97
C PHE A 16 2.71 -0.28 -12.45
N ILE A 17 1.69 -0.62 -13.26
CA ILE A 17 1.67 -0.30 -14.70
C ILE A 17 1.92 1.20 -14.97
N PRO A 18 1.12 2.15 -14.45
CA PRO A 18 1.39 3.57 -14.65
C PRO A 18 2.68 4.01 -13.94
N ALA A 19 3.01 3.45 -12.78
CA ALA A 19 4.25 3.79 -12.07
C ALA A 19 5.51 3.46 -12.90
N TYR A 20 5.50 2.33 -13.63
CA TYR A 20 6.59 1.93 -14.50
C TYR A 20 6.61 2.75 -15.80
N ILE A 21 5.46 3.02 -16.42
CA ILE A 21 5.38 3.84 -17.65
C ILE A 21 5.91 5.25 -17.38
N PHE A 22 5.51 5.87 -16.28
CA PHE A 22 5.93 7.22 -15.91
C PHE A 22 7.22 7.26 -15.09
N GLN A 23 7.85 6.11 -14.85
CA GLN A 23 9.08 5.97 -14.06
C GLN A 23 9.00 6.76 -12.74
N THR A 24 7.91 6.55 -12.00
CA THR A 24 7.59 7.29 -10.77
C THR A 24 7.25 6.37 -9.61
N GLU A 25 7.82 6.70 -8.46
CA GLU A 25 7.62 6.05 -7.17
C GLU A 25 6.64 6.82 -6.27
N ARG A 26 6.15 7.98 -6.73
CA ARG A 26 5.37 8.93 -5.90
C ARG A 26 4.17 8.30 -5.20
N TYR A 27 3.54 7.32 -5.84
CA TYR A 27 2.33 6.67 -5.33
C TYR A 27 2.61 5.33 -4.65
N TYR A 28 3.86 4.86 -4.63
CA TYR A 28 4.20 3.53 -4.13
C TYR A 28 3.76 3.34 -2.66
N ASP A 29 4.22 4.22 -1.77
CA ASP A 29 3.87 4.16 -0.34
C ASP A 29 2.37 4.44 -0.09
N LEU A 30 1.76 5.28 -0.93
CA LEU A 30 0.33 5.61 -0.83
C LEU A 30 -0.54 4.41 -1.19
N THR A 31 -0.26 3.73 -2.31
CA THR A 31 -0.99 2.53 -2.71
C THR A 31 -0.85 1.42 -1.67
N GLY A 32 0.36 1.23 -1.11
CA GLY A 32 0.59 0.27 -0.04
C GLY A 32 -0.25 0.57 1.20
N SER A 33 -0.22 1.82 1.70
CA SER A 33 -1.00 2.22 2.88
C SER A 33 -2.52 2.14 2.67
N LEU A 34 -3.02 2.54 1.49
CA LEU A 34 -4.44 2.40 1.15
C LEU A 34 -4.86 0.93 1.12
N THR A 35 -4.04 0.05 0.56
CA THR A 35 -4.31 -1.39 0.53
C THR A 35 -4.39 -1.98 1.93
N TYR A 36 -3.48 -1.60 2.83
CA TYR A 36 -3.57 -1.98 4.25
C TYR A 36 -4.87 -1.52 4.91
N ILE A 37 -5.26 -0.26 4.72
CA ILE A 37 -6.49 0.30 5.27
C ILE A 37 -7.71 -0.47 4.74
N THR A 38 -7.83 -0.61 3.42
CA THR A 38 -8.96 -1.25 2.77
C THR A 38 -9.09 -2.71 3.19
N VAL A 39 -8.00 -3.49 3.18
CA VAL A 39 -8.04 -4.91 3.53
C VAL A 39 -8.38 -5.11 5.00
N THR A 40 -7.84 -4.28 5.88
CA THR A 40 -8.13 -4.37 7.32
C THR A 40 -9.61 -4.07 7.61
N LEU A 41 -10.16 -3.02 6.98
CA LEU A 41 -11.57 -2.69 7.11
C LEU A 41 -12.47 -3.79 6.54
N LEU A 42 -12.15 -4.31 5.35
CA LEU A 42 -12.90 -5.42 4.76
C LEU A 42 -12.82 -6.68 5.63
N ALA A 43 -11.66 -6.99 6.22
CA ALA A 43 -11.51 -8.12 7.13
C ALA A 43 -12.40 -7.97 8.37
N LEU A 44 -12.45 -6.77 8.97
CA LEU A 44 -13.33 -6.51 10.12
C LEU A 44 -14.81 -6.62 9.75
N LEU A 45 -15.22 -6.04 8.61
CA LEU A 45 -16.62 -6.03 8.16
C LEU A 45 -17.11 -7.42 7.74
N LEU A 46 -16.28 -8.18 7.01
CA LEU A 46 -16.66 -9.49 6.47
C LEU A 46 -16.48 -10.65 7.45
N SER A 47 -15.68 -10.47 8.51
CA SER A 47 -15.55 -11.47 9.57
C SER A 47 -16.73 -11.48 10.55
N GLY A 48 -17.58 -10.45 10.53
CA GLY A 48 -18.64 -10.26 11.52
C GLY A 48 -18.13 -9.89 12.92
N ALA A 49 -16.82 -9.63 13.07
CA ALA A 49 -16.19 -9.29 14.35
C ALA A 49 -16.28 -7.79 14.70
N THR A 50 -17.24 -7.08 14.13
CA THR A 50 -17.42 -5.62 14.33
C THR A 50 -17.77 -5.25 15.78
N ALA A 51 -18.29 -6.19 16.57
CA ALA A 51 -18.58 -6.01 17.99
C ALA A 51 -17.49 -6.58 18.92
N ASP A 52 -16.46 -7.26 18.39
CA ASP A 52 -15.38 -7.81 19.21
C ASP A 52 -14.36 -6.69 19.55
N PRO A 53 -14.17 -6.34 20.83
CA PRO A 53 -13.27 -5.27 21.23
C PRO A 53 -11.83 -5.49 20.78
N ARG A 54 -11.36 -6.74 20.72
CA ARG A 54 -10.01 -7.07 20.28
C ARG A 54 -9.82 -6.73 18.80
N SER A 55 -10.75 -7.16 17.95
CA SER A 55 -10.74 -6.86 16.52
C SER A 55 -10.81 -5.36 16.23
N LEU A 56 -11.57 -4.61 17.04
CA LEU A 56 -11.64 -3.14 16.93
C LEU A 56 -10.33 -2.46 17.29
N VAL A 57 -9.68 -2.86 18.39
CA VAL A 57 -8.38 -2.29 18.81
C VAL A 57 -7.31 -2.59 17.76
N LEU A 58 -7.23 -3.84 17.28
CA LEU A 58 -6.27 -4.23 16.24
C LEU A 58 -6.49 -3.44 14.95
N THR A 59 -7.74 -3.33 14.50
CA THR A 59 -8.09 -2.53 13.32
C THR A 59 -7.69 -1.07 13.51
N GLY A 60 -8.03 -0.48 14.66
CA GLY A 60 -7.66 0.90 14.98
C GLY A 60 -6.15 1.14 14.94
N CYS A 61 -5.36 0.25 15.52
CA CYS A 61 -3.90 0.33 15.48
C CYS A 61 -3.34 0.31 14.06
N VAL A 62 -3.84 -0.60 13.20
CA VAL A 62 -3.40 -0.71 11.80
C VAL A 62 -3.80 0.54 11.02
N LEU A 63 -5.03 1.04 11.19
CA LEU A 63 -5.49 2.27 10.53
C LEU A 63 -4.65 3.49 10.93
N LEU A 64 -4.39 3.66 12.23
CA LEU A 64 -3.56 4.76 12.72
C LEU A 64 -2.13 4.67 12.19
N TRP A 65 -1.54 3.48 12.22
CA TRP A 65 -0.19 3.26 11.69
C TRP A 65 -0.11 3.53 10.18
N ALA A 66 -1.01 2.93 9.40
CA ALA A 66 -1.01 3.05 7.94
C ALA A 66 -1.28 4.50 7.51
N ALA A 67 -2.24 5.17 8.13
CA ALA A 67 -2.55 6.57 7.84
C ALA A 67 -1.37 7.48 8.22
N ARG A 68 -0.75 7.29 9.39
CA ARG A 68 0.37 8.12 9.86
C ARG A 68 1.61 7.93 9.01
N LEU A 69 2.02 6.69 8.76
CA LEU A 69 3.22 6.38 7.99
C LEU A 69 3.03 6.70 6.49
N GLY A 70 1.92 6.28 5.89
CA GLY A 70 1.61 6.55 4.49
C GLY A 70 1.53 8.05 4.19
N SER A 71 0.84 8.82 5.04
CA SER A 71 0.77 10.28 4.89
C SER A 71 2.12 10.96 5.04
N PHE A 72 2.96 10.49 5.96
CA PHE A 72 4.30 11.03 6.15
C PHE A 72 5.19 10.77 4.94
N LEU A 73 5.24 9.53 4.45
CA LEU A 73 6.05 9.15 3.29
C LEU A 73 5.58 9.84 2.02
N PHE A 74 4.27 9.95 1.81
CA PHE A 74 3.70 10.65 0.67
C PHE A 74 4.00 12.15 0.69
N ARG A 75 3.92 12.80 1.86
CA ARG A 75 4.34 14.20 1.98
C ARG A 75 5.83 14.39 1.72
N ARG A 76 6.66 13.46 2.21
CA ARG A 76 8.11 13.48 1.99
C ARG A 76 8.45 13.37 0.50
N ILE A 77 7.85 12.42 -0.23
CA ILE A 77 8.16 12.25 -1.66
C ILE A 77 7.67 13.44 -2.50
N LEU A 78 6.60 14.12 -2.08
CA LEU A 78 6.15 15.36 -2.72
C LEU A 78 7.11 16.53 -2.47
N ALA A 79 7.73 16.60 -1.29
CA ALA A 79 8.69 17.64 -0.94
C ALA A 79 10.08 17.41 -1.56
N ASP A 80 10.59 16.17 -1.45
CA ASP A 80 11.93 15.78 -1.92
C ASP A 80 11.94 15.42 -3.42
N GLY A 81 10.77 15.21 -4.02
CA GLY A 81 10.55 14.97 -5.44
C GLY A 81 10.81 13.53 -5.90
N SER A 82 11.81 12.87 -5.32
CA SER A 82 12.21 11.48 -5.63
C SER A 82 12.95 10.82 -4.46
N ASP A 83 12.96 9.49 -4.43
CA ASP A 83 13.72 8.68 -3.48
C ASP A 83 14.87 7.99 -4.20
N SER A 84 16.10 8.32 -3.83
CA SER A 84 17.33 7.85 -4.49
C SER A 84 17.48 6.31 -4.52
N ARG A 85 16.78 5.60 -3.62
CA ARG A 85 16.73 4.13 -3.62
C ARG A 85 16.02 3.59 -4.87
N PHE A 86 15.04 4.31 -5.37
CA PHE A 86 14.23 3.91 -6.52
C PHE A 86 14.90 4.22 -7.86
N ASP A 87 15.81 5.20 -7.92
CA ASP A 87 16.45 5.63 -9.17
C ASP A 87 17.18 4.51 -9.91
N ARG A 88 17.79 3.57 -9.16
CA ARG A 88 18.52 2.45 -9.75
C ARG A 88 17.63 1.29 -10.18
N ILE A 89 16.42 1.19 -9.64
CA ILE A 89 15.51 0.06 -9.87
C ILE A 89 14.38 0.39 -10.84
N LYS A 90 13.90 1.63 -10.87
CA LYS A 90 12.82 2.12 -11.76
C LYS A 90 13.00 1.69 -13.24
N PRO A 91 14.22 1.78 -13.83
CA PRO A 91 14.42 1.41 -15.23
C PRO A 91 14.34 -0.10 -15.51
N SER A 92 14.55 -0.94 -14.49
CA SER A 92 14.51 -2.39 -14.63
C SER A 92 13.14 -2.91 -14.24
N PHE A 93 12.38 -3.39 -15.23
CA PHE A 93 11.05 -3.97 -15.01
C PHE A 93 11.03 -4.99 -13.88
N ALA A 94 11.96 -5.97 -13.89
CA ALA A 94 11.99 -7.05 -12.91
C ALA A 94 12.35 -6.55 -11.50
N LEU A 95 13.32 -5.64 -11.38
CA LEU A 95 13.73 -5.09 -10.08
C LEU A 95 12.65 -4.18 -9.50
N PHE A 96 12.00 -3.38 -10.34
CA PHE A 96 10.91 -2.53 -9.89
C PHE A 96 9.68 -3.37 -9.54
N LEU A 97 9.26 -4.33 -10.37
CA LEU A 97 8.11 -5.19 -10.07
C LEU A 97 8.27 -5.96 -8.74
N ARG A 98 9.50 -6.31 -8.36
CA ARG A 98 9.80 -6.95 -7.06
C ARG A 98 9.40 -6.09 -5.86
N THR A 99 9.30 -4.77 -6.00
CA THR A 99 8.77 -3.93 -4.91
C THR A 99 7.25 -3.95 -4.86
N TRP A 100 6.57 -4.30 -5.94
CA TRP A 100 5.10 -4.30 -6.05
C TRP A 100 4.47 -5.70 -5.89
N THR A 101 5.26 -6.72 -5.60
CA THR A 101 4.84 -8.11 -5.35
C THR A 101 5.39 -8.56 -4.01
#